data_AF-A0A8N5I4T1-F1
#
_entry.id   AF-A0A8N5I4T1-F1
#
_cell.length_a   1.000
_cell.length_b   1.000
_cell.length_c   1.000
_cell.angle_alpha   90.00
_cell.angle_beta   90.00
_cell.angle_gamma   90.00
#
_symmetry.space_group_name_H-M   'P 1'
#
loop_
_entity.id
_entity.type
_entity.pdbx_description
1 polymer ?
#
loop_
_entity_poly.entity_id
_entity_poly.type
_entity_poly.pdbx_seq_one_letter_code
_entity_poly.pdbx_strand_id
1 'polypeptide(L)'
;MLARAGNDDVVQDVGSAGGWELMEIPERHHDGIALLARAMARLCGPRLPPIVRSLIPVLGSALECQRVTSSAFLAELLNHNVVNDLVLLEPILDALTALEKDSCLLVRVLALRGLGNVASGSPEQPQISACTKFLGNIPKNPNLRPFPSLSKILDHLEGRDVQSMLLRVAIRIRPFFDS
;
A
#
# COMPACT_ATOMS: atom_id res chain seq x y z
N MET A 1 9.83 21.59 -5.57
CA MET A 1 9.02 21.91 -4.37
C MET A 1 9.61 21.28 -3.10
N LEU A 2 10.04 20.01 -3.12
CA LEU A 2 10.65 19.34 -1.95
C LEU A 2 12.00 19.93 -1.49
N ALA A 3 12.93 20.18 -2.42
CA ALA A 3 14.21 20.87 -2.10
C ALA A 3 13.99 22.29 -1.54
N ARG A 4 12.99 23.00 -2.09
CA ARG A 4 12.61 24.35 -1.63
C ARG A 4 11.96 24.36 -0.23
N ALA A 5 11.54 23.20 0.27
CA ALA A 5 11.02 23.02 1.62
C ALA A 5 12.09 22.53 2.63
N GLY A 6 13.36 22.50 2.23
CA GLY A 6 14.48 22.05 3.07
C GLY A 6 14.48 20.53 3.31
N ASN A 7 13.96 19.75 2.36
CA ASN A 7 13.98 18.28 2.41
C ASN A 7 15.03 17.69 1.46
N ASP A 8 16.24 18.25 1.45
CA ASP A 8 17.28 17.83 0.53
C ASP A 8 17.67 16.35 0.74
N ASP A 9 17.62 15.87 1.99
CA ASP A 9 17.83 14.46 2.32
C ASP A 9 16.79 13.54 1.70
N VAL A 10 15.51 13.96 1.66
CA VAL A 10 14.44 13.20 0.96
C VAL A 10 14.69 13.21 -0.53
N VAL A 11 15.09 14.37 -1.08
CA VAL A 11 15.36 14.49 -2.51
C VAL A 11 16.48 13.55 -2.95
N GLN A 12 17.54 13.49 -2.14
CA GLN A 12 18.68 12.62 -2.35
C GLN A 12 18.34 11.15 -2.15
N ASP A 13 17.65 10.76 -1.06
CA ASP A 13 17.28 9.36 -0.80
C ASP A 13 16.41 8.80 -1.94
N VAL A 14 15.38 9.55 -2.37
CA VAL A 14 14.53 9.15 -3.51
C VAL A 14 15.32 9.06 -4.81
N GLY A 15 16.19 10.03 -5.09
CA GLY A 15 17.00 10.03 -6.32
C GLY A 15 18.02 8.89 -6.36
N SER A 16 18.66 8.59 -5.23
CA SER A 16 19.61 7.48 -5.12
C SER A 16 18.96 6.11 -5.37
N ALA A 17 17.67 5.99 -5.09
CA ALA A 17 16.87 4.80 -5.36
C ALA A 17 16.23 4.78 -6.78
N GLY A 18 16.51 5.79 -7.60
CA GLY A 18 15.91 5.96 -8.93
C GLY A 18 14.42 6.31 -8.90
N GLY A 19 13.92 6.82 -7.78
CA GLY A 19 12.49 7.05 -7.58
C GLY A 19 11.91 8.14 -8.49
N TRP A 20 12.71 9.13 -8.89
CA TRP A 20 12.27 10.20 -9.77
C TRP A 20 11.96 9.70 -11.17
N GLU A 21 12.86 8.89 -11.74
CA GLU A 21 12.72 8.28 -13.05
C GLU A 21 11.50 7.34 -13.09
N LEU A 22 11.25 6.63 -11.98
CA LEU A 22 10.07 5.76 -11.86
C LEU A 22 8.76 6.54 -11.85
N MET A 23 8.73 7.75 -11.29
CA MET A 23 7.52 8.60 -11.30
C MET A 23 7.15 9.08 -12.70
N GLU A 24 8.12 9.18 -13.61
CA GLU A 24 7.92 9.62 -15.00
C GLU A 24 7.38 8.49 -15.89
N ILE A 25 7.62 7.22 -15.53
CA ILE A 25 7.14 6.05 -16.26
C ILE A 25 5.71 5.71 -15.80
N PRO A 26 4.66 5.87 -16.62
CA PRO A 26 3.27 5.70 -16.19
C PRO A 26 2.99 4.34 -15.52
N GLU A 27 3.55 3.26 -16.06
CA GLU A 27 3.38 1.89 -15.57
C GLU A 27 4.10 1.66 -14.23
N ARG A 28 5.10 2.48 -13.91
CA ARG A 28 5.92 2.37 -12.69
C ARG A 28 5.78 3.56 -11.75
N HIS A 29 4.89 4.49 -12.06
CA HIS A 29 4.66 5.70 -11.28
C HIS A 29 4.45 5.38 -9.80
N HIS A 30 3.61 4.39 -9.52
CA HIS A 30 3.30 3.94 -8.16
C HIS A 30 4.52 3.38 -7.40
N ASP A 31 5.51 2.78 -8.08
CA ASP A 31 6.77 2.35 -7.46
C ASP A 31 7.59 3.57 -7.01
N GLY A 32 7.69 4.59 -7.87
CA GLY A 32 8.38 5.84 -7.55
C GLY A 32 7.72 6.56 -6.37
N ILE A 33 6.38 6.61 -6.34
CA ILE A 33 5.62 7.17 -5.22
C ILE A 33 5.85 6.39 -3.93
N ALA A 34 5.95 5.06 -3.97
CA ALA A 34 6.30 4.28 -2.79
C ALA A 34 7.71 4.66 -2.28
N LEU A 35 8.71 4.82 -3.15
CA LEU A 35 10.04 5.27 -2.73
C LEU A 35 10.01 6.66 -2.08
N LEU A 36 9.18 7.57 -2.59
CA LEU A 36 8.95 8.86 -1.94
C LEU A 36 8.31 8.72 -0.56
N ALA A 37 7.24 7.95 -0.43
CA ALA A 37 6.59 7.70 0.87
C ALA A 37 7.58 7.11 1.89
N ARG A 38 8.40 6.15 1.46
CA ARG A 38 9.43 5.54 2.30
C ARG A 38 10.48 6.54 2.78
N ALA A 39 11.01 7.37 1.87
CA ALA A 39 11.98 8.40 2.23
C ALA A 39 11.37 9.40 3.23
N MET A 40 10.12 9.84 2.99
CA MET A 40 9.41 10.74 3.89
C MET A 40 9.09 10.11 5.24
N ALA A 41 8.75 8.81 5.28
CA ALA A 41 8.55 8.06 6.52
C ALA A 41 9.79 8.08 7.42
N ARG A 42 10.97 7.92 6.81
CA ARG A 42 12.26 7.86 7.52
C ARG A 42 12.79 9.24 7.92
N LEU A 43 12.61 10.24 7.06
CA LEU A 43 13.31 11.52 7.16
C LEU A 43 12.39 12.69 7.55
N CYS A 44 11.07 12.51 7.52
CA CYS A 44 10.10 13.61 7.64
C CYS A 44 8.88 13.27 8.51
N GLY A 45 9.02 12.39 9.51
CA GLY A 45 7.94 11.94 10.40
C GLY A 45 6.96 13.04 10.87
N PRO A 46 7.43 14.14 11.50
CA PRO A 46 6.56 15.22 11.98
C PRO A 46 5.75 15.96 10.89
N ARG A 47 6.18 15.86 9.62
CA ARG A 47 5.53 16.52 8.47
C ARG A 47 4.52 15.61 7.76
N LEU A 48 4.48 14.32 8.08
CA LEU A 48 3.55 13.36 7.48
C LEU A 48 2.07 13.59 7.81
N PRO A 49 1.66 13.91 9.06
CA PRO A 49 0.24 14.03 9.40
C PRO A 49 -0.57 14.96 8.48
N PRO A 50 -0.13 16.21 8.17
CA PRO A 50 -0.88 17.06 7.24
C PRO A 50 -0.94 16.52 5.81
N ILE A 51 0.12 15.86 5.35
CA ILE A 51 0.17 15.23 4.01
C ILE A 51 -0.84 14.09 3.94
N VAL A 52 -0.82 13.19 4.92
CA VAL A 52 -1.77 12.07 5.03
C VAL A 52 -3.21 12.58 5.04
N ARG A 53 -3.52 13.60 5.86
CA ARG A 53 -4.87 14.20 5.89
C ARG A 53 -5.30 14.75 4.54
N SER A 54 -4.38 15.32 3.76
CA SER A 54 -4.69 15.84 2.43
C SER A 54 -4.90 14.74 1.38
N LEU A 55 -4.29 13.56 1.56
CA LEU A 55 -4.34 12.45 0.61
C LEU A 55 -5.56 11.53 0.81
N ILE A 56 -6.09 11.40 2.04
CA ILE A 56 -7.25 10.54 2.30
C ILE A 56 -8.45 10.90 1.40
N PRO A 57 -8.87 12.18 1.24
CA PRO A 57 -9.97 12.53 0.33
C PRO A 57 -9.66 12.23 -1.14
N VAL A 58 -8.38 12.24 -1.53
CA VAL A 58 -7.93 12.02 -2.92
C VAL A 58 -8.12 10.57 -3.36
N LEU A 59 -8.21 9.63 -2.40
CA LEU A 59 -8.59 8.24 -2.68
C LEU A 59 -9.98 8.13 -3.34
N GLY A 60 -10.87 9.10 -3.14
CA GLY A 60 -12.18 9.19 -3.80
C GLY A 60 -12.21 10.02 -5.08
N SER A 61 -11.05 10.42 -5.61
CA SER A 61 -10.99 11.28 -6.81
C SER A 61 -11.57 10.60 -8.04
N ALA A 62 -12.22 11.36 -8.92
CA ALA A 62 -12.62 10.90 -10.25
C ALA A 62 -11.41 10.53 -11.13
N LEU A 63 -10.23 11.11 -10.86
CA LEU A 63 -9.01 10.89 -11.61
C LEU A 63 -8.28 9.64 -11.12
N GLU A 64 -8.12 8.65 -11.99
CA GLU A 64 -7.44 7.40 -11.66
C GLU A 64 -5.99 7.62 -11.20
N CYS A 65 -5.24 8.49 -11.88
CA CYS A 65 -3.85 8.78 -11.52
C CYS A 65 -3.72 9.29 -10.08
N GLN A 66 -4.64 10.16 -9.64
CA GLN A 66 -4.66 10.68 -8.27
C GLN A 66 -4.96 9.60 -7.24
N ARG A 67 -5.91 8.70 -7.55
CA ARG A 67 -6.19 7.54 -6.70
C ARG A 67 -4.97 6.63 -6.60
N VAL A 68 -4.32 6.30 -7.73
CA VAL A 68 -3.10 5.48 -7.78
C VAL A 68 -1.98 6.10 -6.95
N THR A 69 -1.67 7.38 -7.15
CA THR A 69 -0.64 8.10 -6.38
C THR A 69 -0.94 8.06 -4.88
N SER A 70 -2.18 8.38 -4.50
CA SER A 70 -2.56 8.46 -3.08
C SER A 70 -2.57 7.09 -2.41
N SER A 71 -3.08 6.06 -3.08
CA SER A 71 -3.04 4.67 -2.59
C SER A 71 -1.63 4.15 -2.46
N ALA A 72 -0.74 4.41 -3.43
CA ALA A 72 0.65 3.98 -3.37
C ALA A 72 1.39 4.61 -2.18
N PHE A 73 1.20 5.91 -1.99
CA PHE A 73 1.84 6.65 -0.89
C PHE A 73 1.36 6.15 0.47
N LEU A 74 0.05 6.07 0.69
CA LEU A 74 -0.52 5.63 1.96
C LEU A 74 -0.21 4.15 2.25
N ALA A 75 -0.26 3.29 1.25
CA ALA A 75 0.06 1.87 1.42
C ALA A 75 1.52 1.65 1.84
N GLU A 76 2.47 2.40 1.28
CA GLU A 76 3.87 2.32 1.70
C GLU A 76 4.10 2.93 3.08
N LEU A 77 3.43 4.03 3.43
CA LEU A 77 3.52 4.58 4.78
C LEU A 77 3.11 3.54 5.84
N LEU A 78 2.07 2.75 5.60
CA LEU A 78 1.64 1.66 6.49
C LEU A 78 2.66 0.53 6.66
N ASN A 79 3.73 0.49 5.86
CA ASN A 79 4.87 -0.41 6.05
C ASN A 79 5.89 0.13 7.09
N HIS A 80 5.65 1.32 7.64
CA HIS A 80 6.53 1.98 8.61
C HIS A 80 5.80 2.26 9.93
N ASN A 81 6.43 1.92 11.05
CA ASN A 81 5.88 2.11 12.39
C ASN A 81 5.56 3.58 12.74
N VAL A 82 6.12 4.54 12.01
CA VAL A 82 5.83 5.98 12.18
C VAL A 82 4.34 6.31 12.02
N VAL A 83 3.57 5.45 11.35
CA VAL A 83 2.12 5.64 11.16
C VAL A 83 1.30 5.10 12.32
N ASN A 84 1.84 4.17 13.11
CA ASN A 84 1.10 3.58 14.24
C ASN A 84 0.82 4.62 15.33
N ASP A 85 1.70 5.61 15.48
CA ASP A 85 1.54 6.72 16.42
C ASP A 85 0.76 7.89 15.83
N LEU A 86 0.34 7.81 14.55
CA LEU A 86 -0.50 8.83 13.95
C LEU A 86 -1.96 8.59 14.38
N VAL A 87 -2.61 9.67 14.82
CA VAL A 87 -4.08 9.78 15.01
C VAL A 87 -4.86 9.60 13.68
N LEU A 88 -4.21 9.04 12.64
CA LEU A 88 -4.70 8.88 11.28
C LEU A 88 -4.68 7.41 10.82
N LEU A 89 -4.17 6.47 11.62
CA LEU A 89 -4.11 5.06 11.22
C LEU A 89 -5.50 4.50 10.87
N GLU A 90 -6.48 4.64 11.77
CA GLU A 90 -7.86 4.20 11.54
C GLU A 90 -8.48 4.86 10.29
N PRO A 91 -8.45 6.21 10.13
CA PRO A 91 -8.90 6.86 8.90
C PRO A 91 -8.24 6.34 7.60
N ILE A 92 -6.95 5.99 7.63
CA ILE A 92 -6.28 5.41 6.46
C ILE A 92 -6.82 4.00 6.19
N LEU A 93 -6.94 3.15 7.22
CA LEU A 93 -7.43 1.78 7.10
C LEU A 93 -8.85 1.74 6.55
N ASP A 94 -9.74 2.59 7.05
CA ASP A 94 -11.12 2.71 6.57
C ASP A 94 -11.15 3.15 5.10
N ALA A 95 -10.37 4.17 4.76
CA ALA A 95 -10.31 4.69 3.40
C ALA A 95 -9.75 3.66 2.41
N LEU A 96 -8.71 2.90 2.79
CA LEU A 96 -8.18 1.83 1.94
C LEU A 96 -9.18 0.67 1.81
N THR A 97 -9.90 0.32 2.88
CA THR A 97 -10.92 -0.74 2.83
C THR A 97 -12.08 -0.38 1.89
N ALA A 98 -12.46 0.89 1.81
CA ALA A 98 -13.50 1.36 0.90
C ALA A 98 -13.15 1.17 -0.59
N LEU A 99 -11.86 1.00 -0.93
CA LEU A 99 -11.39 0.82 -2.30
C LEU A 99 -11.61 -0.60 -2.84
N GLU A 100 -12.26 -1.51 -2.11
CA GLU A 100 -12.47 -2.92 -2.49
C GLU A 100 -13.08 -3.07 -3.89
N LYS A 101 -13.95 -2.13 -4.25
CA LYS A 101 -14.72 -2.13 -5.49
C LYS A 101 -14.27 -1.02 -6.46
N ASP A 102 -13.07 -0.45 -6.28
CA ASP A 102 -12.56 0.55 -7.22
C ASP A 102 -12.47 -0.03 -8.64
N SER A 103 -12.82 0.80 -9.63
CA SER A 103 -12.79 0.41 -11.03
C SER A 103 -11.36 0.11 -11.52
N CYS A 104 -10.36 0.78 -10.95
CA CYS A 104 -8.96 0.57 -11.27
C CYS A 104 -8.41 -0.62 -10.48
N LEU A 105 -7.90 -1.62 -11.21
CA LEU A 105 -7.26 -2.79 -10.60
C LEU A 105 -6.04 -2.41 -9.75
N LEU A 106 -5.21 -1.49 -10.23
CA LEU A 106 -4.00 -1.08 -9.53
C LEU A 106 -4.32 -0.41 -8.19
N VAL A 107 -5.37 0.40 -8.12
CA VAL A 107 -5.85 1.01 -6.86
C VAL A 107 -6.25 -0.06 -5.85
N ARG A 108 -7.04 -1.05 -6.26
CA ARG A 108 -7.46 -2.18 -5.41
C ARG A 108 -6.25 -2.95 -4.85
N VAL A 109 -5.27 -3.17 -5.70
CA VAL A 109 -4.04 -3.89 -5.37
C VAL A 109 -3.17 -3.12 -4.39
N LEU A 110 -3.00 -1.82 -4.59
CA LEU A 110 -2.26 -0.94 -3.67
C LEU A 110 -2.95 -0.84 -2.31
N ALA A 111 -4.28 -0.77 -2.29
CA ALA A 111 -5.06 -0.79 -1.06
C ALA A 111 -4.85 -2.08 -0.28
N LEU A 112 -4.93 -3.24 -0.96
CA LEU A 112 -4.63 -4.53 -0.36
C LEU A 112 -3.20 -4.61 0.19
N ARG A 113 -2.21 -4.06 -0.54
CA ARG A 113 -0.82 -3.97 -0.05
C ARG A 113 -0.74 -3.19 1.27
N GLY A 114 -1.41 -2.04 1.36
CA GLY A 114 -1.43 -1.22 2.58
C GLY A 114 -2.05 -1.95 3.77
N LEU A 115 -3.22 -2.58 3.57
CA LEU A 115 -3.90 -3.36 4.60
C LEU A 115 -3.04 -4.56 5.07
N GLY A 116 -2.36 -5.22 4.12
CA GLY A 116 -1.44 -6.33 4.42
C GLY A 116 -0.23 -5.90 5.24
N ASN A 117 0.28 -4.69 5.03
CA ASN A 117 1.42 -4.17 5.79
C ASN A 117 1.07 -4.01 7.29
N VAL A 118 -0.14 -3.54 7.62
CA VAL A 118 -0.58 -3.39 9.02
C VAL A 118 -0.92 -4.72 9.68
N ALA A 119 -1.54 -5.64 8.94
CA ALA A 119 -1.90 -6.98 9.46
C ALA A 119 -0.67 -7.78 9.95
N SER A 120 0.53 -7.44 9.46
CA SER A 120 1.79 -8.03 9.91
C SER A 120 2.36 -7.45 11.22
N GLY A 121 1.84 -6.31 11.68
CA GLY A 121 2.30 -5.60 12.88
C GLY A 121 1.32 -5.64 14.06
N SER A 122 0.02 -5.75 13.79
CA SER A 122 -1.02 -5.98 14.81
C SER A 122 -2.09 -6.93 14.25
N PRO A 123 -2.24 -8.15 14.82
CA PRO A 123 -3.04 -9.20 14.25
C PRO A 123 -4.50 -9.06 14.73
N GLU A 124 -5.09 -7.89 14.54
CA GLU A 124 -6.53 -7.72 14.76
C GLU A 124 -7.30 -8.44 13.62
N GLN A 125 -8.48 -8.98 13.95
CA GLN A 125 -9.30 -9.74 13.01
C GLN A 125 -9.86 -8.95 11.79
N PRO A 126 -10.18 -7.64 11.87
CA PRO A 126 -10.81 -6.92 10.76
C PRO A 126 -9.88 -6.70 9.58
N GLN A 127 -8.58 -6.47 9.79
CA GLN A 127 -7.62 -6.19 8.71
C GLN A 127 -7.33 -7.46 7.88
N ILE A 128 -7.22 -8.61 8.55
CA ILE A 128 -7.07 -9.92 7.89
C ILE A 128 -8.34 -10.27 7.09
N SER A 129 -9.52 -10.02 7.65
CA SER A 129 -10.81 -10.19 6.97
C SER A 129 -10.93 -9.29 5.73
N ALA A 130 -10.57 -8.01 5.84
CA ALA A 130 -10.53 -7.09 4.70
C ALA A 130 -9.56 -7.56 3.60
N CYS A 131 -8.33 -7.95 3.96
CA CYS A 131 -7.34 -8.45 3.00
C CYS A 131 -7.85 -9.65 2.20
N THR A 132 -8.52 -10.59 2.87
CA THR A 132 -9.05 -11.79 2.20
C THR A 132 -10.24 -11.52 1.29
N LYS A 133 -11.12 -10.59 1.66
CA LYS A 133 -12.20 -10.13 0.77
C LYS A 133 -11.64 -9.46 -0.48
N PHE A 134 -10.68 -8.55 -0.31
CA PHE A 134 -9.97 -7.90 -1.41
C PHE A 134 -9.30 -8.92 -2.35
N LEU A 135 -8.57 -9.89 -1.79
CA LEU A 135 -7.94 -10.98 -2.55
C LEU A 135 -8.97 -11.79 -3.35
N GLY A 136 -10.15 -12.04 -2.78
CA GLY A 136 -11.26 -12.68 -3.49
C GLY A 136 -11.69 -11.91 -4.74
N ASN A 137 -11.73 -10.58 -4.65
CA ASN A 137 -12.24 -9.68 -5.68
C ASN A 137 -11.20 -9.22 -6.72
N ILE A 138 -9.91 -9.51 -6.51
CA ILE A 138 -8.88 -9.26 -7.52
C ILE A 138 -9.04 -10.28 -8.67
N PRO A 139 -9.22 -9.82 -9.92
CA PRO A 139 -9.27 -10.69 -11.08
C PRO A 139 -7.94 -11.45 -11.24
N LYS A 140 -8.01 -12.70 -11.68
CA LYS A 140 -6.83 -13.49 -12.05
C LYS A 140 -6.20 -12.81 -13.26
N ASN A 141 -5.07 -12.14 -13.08
CA ASN A 141 -4.35 -11.48 -14.14
C ASN A 141 -2.87 -11.92 -14.08
N PRO A 142 -2.39 -12.69 -15.07
CA PRO A 142 -1.00 -13.20 -15.08
C PRO A 142 0.03 -12.08 -15.23
N ASN A 143 -0.36 -10.90 -15.72
CA ASN A 143 0.52 -9.74 -15.85
C ASN A 143 0.62 -8.92 -14.56
N LEU A 144 -0.23 -9.21 -13.56
CA LEU A 144 -0.17 -8.54 -12.28
C LEU A 144 0.95 -9.18 -11.44
N ARG A 145 2.03 -8.41 -11.24
CA ARG A 145 3.20 -8.89 -10.50
C ARG A 145 2.83 -9.22 -9.04
N PRO A 146 3.30 -10.34 -8.47
CA PRO A 146 3.10 -10.63 -7.06
C PRO A 146 3.75 -9.54 -6.19
N PHE A 147 3.03 -9.05 -5.19
CA PHE A 147 3.55 -8.03 -4.27
C PHE A 147 4.16 -8.71 -3.03
N PRO A 148 5.31 -8.25 -2.51
CA PRO A 148 5.92 -8.79 -1.29
C PRO A 148 4.99 -8.81 -0.07
N SER A 149 4.03 -7.89 -0.01
CA SER A 149 2.99 -7.86 1.03
C SER A 149 2.08 -9.09 1.04
N LEU A 150 1.90 -9.78 -0.10
CA LEU A 150 1.14 -11.04 -0.14
C LEU A 150 1.87 -12.17 0.58
N SER A 151 3.20 -12.23 0.45
CA SER A 151 4.04 -13.17 1.23
C SER A 151 3.87 -12.90 2.72
N LYS A 152 3.94 -11.63 3.15
CA LYS A 152 3.76 -11.26 4.56
C LYS A 152 2.38 -11.66 5.11
N ILE A 153 1.32 -11.53 4.30
CA ILE A 153 -0.04 -11.96 4.66
C ILE A 153 -0.08 -13.49 4.84
N LEU A 154 0.56 -14.26 3.95
CA LEU A 154 0.64 -15.72 4.08
C LEU A 154 1.40 -16.15 5.33
N ASP A 155 2.56 -15.56 5.59
CA ASP A 155 3.41 -15.88 6.75
C ASP A 155 2.63 -15.69 8.07
N HIS A 156 1.76 -14.68 8.13
CA HIS A 156 0.90 -14.41 9.30
C HIS A 156 -0.30 -15.35 9.41
N LEU A 157 -0.78 -15.88 8.29
CA LEU A 157 -1.89 -16.82 8.27
C LEU A 157 -1.43 -18.23 8.67
N GLU A 158 -0.19 -18.62 8.37
CA GLU A 158 0.40 -19.91 8.75
C GLU A 158 0.52 -20.10 10.27
N GLY A 159 0.70 -19.02 11.02
CA GLY A 159 0.81 -19.05 12.48
C GLY A 159 -0.52 -19.15 13.24
N ARG A 160 -1.66 -19.18 12.57
CA ARG A 160 -2.98 -19.30 13.19
C ARG A 160 -3.76 -20.49 12.63
N ASP A 161 -4.68 -21.03 13.44
CA ASP A 161 -5.58 -22.12 13.06
C ASP A 161 -6.67 -21.64 12.07
N VAL A 162 -6.23 -21.14 10.91
CA VAL A 162 -7.05 -20.58 9.82
C VAL A 162 -6.83 -21.37 8.55
N GLN A 163 -6.64 -22.69 8.67
CA GLN A 163 -6.36 -23.61 7.58
C GLN A 163 -7.32 -23.42 6.39
N SER A 164 -8.61 -23.12 6.66
CA SER A 164 -9.61 -22.85 5.61
C SER A 164 -9.43 -21.49 4.89
N MET A 165 -8.85 -20.49 5.56
CA MET A 165 -8.58 -19.15 5.03
C MET A 165 -7.23 -19.11 4.31
N LEU A 166 -6.21 -19.79 4.86
CA LEU A 166 -4.94 -20.10 4.19
C LEU A 166 -5.19 -20.81 2.87
N LEU A 167 -6.03 -21.86 2.86
CA LEU A 167 -6.34 -22.59 1.64
C LEU A 167 -7.04 -21.69 0.61
N ARG A 168 -7.99 -20.83 1.04
CA ARG A 168 -8.66 -19.87 0.14
C ARG A 168 -7.69 -18.85 -0.43
N VAL A 169 -6.80 -18.29 0.39
CA VAL A 169 -5.79 -17.33 -0.05
C VAL A 169 -4.78 -18.01 -0.97
N ALA A 170 -4.21 -19.15 -0.58
CA ALA A 170 -3.25 -19.94 -1.35
C ALA A 170 -3.80 -20.34 -2.72
N ILE A 171 -5.04 -20.85 -2.80
CA ILE A 171 -5.70 -21.18 -4.08
C ILE A 171 -5.86 -19.92 -4.95
N ARG A 172 -6.13 -18.76 -4.34
CA ARG A 172 -6.38 -17.52 -5.07
C ARG A 172 -5.11 -16.87 -5.59
N ILE A 173 -4.01 -16.97 -4.84
CA ILE A 173 -2.74 -16.36 -5.21
C ILE A 173 -1.80 -17.30 -5.99
N ARG A 174 -2.05 -18.61 -5.98
CA ARG A 174 -1.28 -19.61 -6.73
C ARG A 174 -1.01 -19.22 -8.20
N PRO A 175 -1.96 -18.64 -8.97
CA PRO A 175 -1.69 -18.19 -10.34
C PRO A 175 -0.61 -17.11 -10.46
N PHE A 176 -0.24 -16.42 -9.38
CA PHE A 176 0.87 -15.46 -9.37
C PHE A 176 2.25 -16.15 -9.24
N PHE A 177 2.28 -17.43 -8.86
CA PHE A 177 3.53 -18.18 -8.61
C PHE A 177 3.78 -19.32 -9.61
N ASP A 178 2.75 -19.77 -10.34
CA ASP A 178 2.84 -20.88 -11.32
C ASP A 178 3.33 -20.40 -12.72
N SER A 179 4.33 -19.51 -12.81
CA SER A 179 4.94 -19.04 -14.08
C SER A 179 6.41 -19.42 -14.20
#